data_AF-A0A916GTX8-F1
#
_entry.id   AF-A0A916GTX8-F1
#
_cell.length_a   1.000
_cell.length_b   1.000
_cell.length_c   1.000
_cell.angle_alpha   90.00
_cell.angle_beta   90.00
_cell.angle_gamma   90.00
#
_symmetry.space_group_name_H-M   'P 1'
#
loop_
_entity.id
_entity.type
_entity.pdbx_description
1 polymer ?
#
loop_
_entity_poly.entity_id
_entity_poly.type
_entity_poly.pdbx_seq_one_letter_code
_entity_poly.pdbx_strand_id
1 'polypeptide(L)'
;MIAAMSPGKPGTPAFPAPDLAQARHFLNVLDPGGIFAFQTFSDREELKRAASDDQGRVHMVDPLARVFQGPLEKHATVLAELNWQGAGVFVMINEGDGIVQKGRKTCRTNGNVIRVRANWVDLDAAPIEPVLAAPIAPLIVVESSPGKWHAYWPTACPLDQFESVQLALATHFGGDPSVVDLARVMRLPGFFHNKNTTPVMTRLVRPGTEGVL
;
A
#
# COMPACT_ATOMS: atom_id res chain seq x y z
N MET A 1 24.71 -13.14 10.78
CA MET A 1 25.77 -12.38 10.07
C MET A 1 25.08 -11.32 9.24
N ILE A 2 25.26 -10.05 9.58
CA ILE A 2 24.64 -8.92 8.90
C ILE A 2 25.45 -8.68 7.63
N ALA A 3 24.84 -8.83 6.45
CA ALA A 3 25.47 -8.47 5.20
C ALA A 3 25.58 -6.95 5.12
N ALA A 4 26.81 -6.43 5.19
CA ALA A 4 27.08 -5.02 4.96
C ALA A 4 26.68 -4.65 3.52
N MET A 5 25.86 -3.62 3.38
CA MET A 5 25.56 -3.01 2.09
C MET A 5 26.88 -2.55 1.46
N SER A 6 27.15 -2.95 0.21
CA SER A 6 28.33 -2.47 -0.53
C SER A 6 28.34 -0.94 -0.55
N PRO A 7 29.48 -0.28 -0.28
CA PRO A 7 29.53 1.18 -0.32
C PRO A 7 29.22 1.65 -1.74
N GLY A 8 28.18 2.48 -1.87
CA GLY A 8 27.79 3.09 -3.14
C GLY A 8 28.94 3.92 -3.73
N LYS A 9 29.02 3.98 -5.07
CA LYS A 9 30.03 4.79 -5.76
C LYS A 9 30.01 6.24 -5.24
N PRO A 10 31.19 6.84 -4.94
CA PRO A 10 31.26 8.22 -4.47
C PRO A 10 30.68 9.17 -5.53
N GLY A 11 29.74 10.03 -5.12
CA GLY A 11 29.10 11.03 -5.98
C GLY A 11 27.63 10.76 -6.35
N THR A 12 27.03 9.66 -5.90
CA THR A 12 25.58 9.45 -6.03
C THR A 12 24.88 10.19 -4.88
N PRO A 13 23.92 11.11 -5.11
CA PRO A 13 23.15 11.69 -4.02
C PRO A 13 22.52 10.55 -3.21
N ALA A 14 22.77 10.54 -1.90
CA ALA A 14 22.18 9.56 -1.00
C ALA A 14 20.67 9.81 -0.98
N PHE A 15 19.91 8.96 -1.68
CA PHE A 15 18.46 9.01 -1.58
C PHE A 15 18.06 8.67 -0.15
N PRO A 16 17.10 9.40 0.44
CA PRO A 16 16.69 9.16 1.81
C PRO A 16 16.15 7.73 1.95
N ALA A 17 16.54 7.06 3.03
CA ALA A 17 16.04 5.73 3.34
C ALA A 17 14.56 5.78 3.76
N PRO A 18 13.75 4.75 3.46
CA PRO A 18 12.40 4.62 4.01
C PRO A 18 12.40 4.62 5.54
N ASP A 19 11.34 5.17 6.13
CA ASP A 19 11.05 5.06 7.56
C ASP A 19 10.28 3.76 7.85
N LEU A 20 11.03 2.70 8.13
CA LEU A 20 10.45 1.40 8.43
C LEU A 20 9.71 1.35 9.77
N ALA A 21 9.91 2.33 10.66
CA ALA A 21 9.18 2.39 11.92
C ALA A 21 7.72 2.81 11.69
N GLN A 22 7.48 3.77 10.79
CA GLN A 22 6.12 4.12 10.37
C GLN A 22 5.41 2.95 9.69
N ALA A 23 6.11 2.27 8.78
CA ALA A 23 5.57 1.09 8.10
C ALA A 23 5.20 -0.01 9.11
N ARG A 24 6.09 -0.28 10.07
CA ARG A 24 5.86 -1.26 11.14
C ARG A 24 4.62 -0.92 11.97
N HIS A 25 4.55 0.32 12.44
CA HIS A 25 3.46 0.78 13.31
C HIS A 25 2.12 0.67 12.60
N PHE A 26 2.04 1.15 11.35
CA PHE A 26 0.84 1.04 10.53
C PHE A 26 0.34 -0.40 10.41
N LEU A 27 1.23 -1.35 10.11
CA LEU A 27 0.87 -2.75 9.98
C LEU A 27 0.47 -3.38 11.33
N ASN A 28 1.13 -3.02 12.43
CA ASN A 28 0.79 -3.53 13.76
C ASN A 28 -0.60 -3.08 14.22
N VAL A 29 -1.02 -1.85 13.90
CA VAL A 29 -2.38 -1.41 14.24
C VAL A 29 -3.44 -2.12 13.40
N LEU A 30 -3.11 -2.53 12.16
CA LEU A 30 -4.01 -3.33 11.33
C LEU A 30 -4.07 -4.81 11.76
N ASP A 31 -2.92 -5.40 12.10
CA ASP A 31 -2.78 -6.80 12.53
C ASP A 31 -1.41 -7.01 13.20
N PRO A 32 -1.35 -7.04 14.54
CA PRO A 32 -0.11 -7.27 15.27
C PRO A 32 0.54 -8.59 14.85
N GLY A 33 1.78 -8.53 14.35
CA GLY A 33 2.50 -9.72 13.87
C GLY A 33 1.92 -10.35 12.60
N GLY A 34 1.04 -9.64 11.90
CA GLY A 34 0.33 -10.14 10.73
C GLY A 34 1.22 -10.45 9.53
N ILE A 35 0.72 -11.34 8.68
CA ILE A 35 1.27 -11.59 7.35
C ILE A 35 0.54 -10.69 6.34
N PHE A 36 1.32 -10.05 5.47
CA PHE A 36 0.79 -9.10 4.49
C PHE A 36 1.25 -9.45 3.08
N ALA A 37 0.40 -9.08 2.11
CA ALA A 37 0.76 -9.05 0.70
C ALA A 37 1.23 -7.63 0.36
N PHE A 38 2.52 -7.47 0.08
CA PHE A 38 3.08 -6.22 -0.44
C PHE A 38 3.11 -6.25 -1.95
N GLN A 39 2.90 -5.08 -2.55
CA GLN A 39 3.02 -4.91 -3.99
C GLN A 39 3.83 -3.66 -4.31
N THR A 40 4.65 -3.76 -5.35
CA THR A 40 5.33 -2.62 -5.93
C THR A 40 4.84 -2.36 -7.35
N PHE A 41 4.92 -1.11 -7.77
CA PHE A 41 4.67 -0.66 -9.15
C PHE A 41 5.61 0.49 -9.45
N SER A 42 5.98 0.68 -10.71
CA SER A 42 6.67 1.91 -11.12
C SER A 42 5.75 3.12 -10.91
N ASP A 43 6.18 4.09 -10.10
CA ASP A 43 5.38 5.30 -9.86
C ASP A 43 5.36 6.25 -11.05
N ARG A 44 6.36 6.14 -11.93
CA ARG A 44 6.48 6.91 -13.16
C ARG A 44 6.19 6.01 -14.36
N GLU A 45 5.25 6.43 -15.19
CA GLU A 45 4.84 5.68 -16.39
C GLU A 45 6.00 5.48 -17.37
N GLU A 46 6.95 6.42 -17.43
CA GLU A 46 8.14 6.37 -18.28
C GLU A 46 9.09 5.20 -17.97
N LEU A 47 9.00 4.60 -16.78
CA LEU A 47 9.77 3.41 -16.42
C LEU A 47 9.17 2.14 -17.00
N LYS A 48 7.89 2.16 -17.40
CA LYS A 48 7.23 1.03 -18.04
C LYS A 48 7.65 0.97 -19.51
N ARG A 49 7.73 -0.25 -20.03
CA ARG A 49 8.24 -0.51 -21.39
C ARG A 49 7.27 -1.37 -22.20
N ALA A 50 7.24 -1.13 -23.49
CA ALA A 50 6.53 -2.01 -24.42
C ALA A 50 7.25 -3.37 -24.54
N ALA A 51 6.48 -4.45 -24.53
CA ALA A 51 6.95 -5.78 -24.91
C ALA A 51 5.88 -6.46 -25.78
N SER A 52 6.32 -7.32 -26.70
CA SER A 52 5.42 -8.13 -27.53
C SER A 52 5.41 -9.56 -27.02
N ASP A 53 4.24 -10.20 -27.03
CA ASP A 53 4.13 -11.65 -26.85
C ASP A 53 4.40 -12.42 -28.16
N ASP A 54 4.41 -13.75 -28.08
CA ASP A 54 4.64 -14.65 -29.22
C ASP A 54 3.60 -14.52 -30.33
N GLN A 55 2.46 -13.86 -30.06
CA GLN A 55 1.38 -13.60 -31.01
C GLN A 55 1.47 -12.17 -31.59
N GLY A 56 2.55 -11.44 -31.31
CA GLY A 56 2.78 -10.07 -31.77
C GLY A 56 1.96 -9.02 -31.01
N ARG A 57 1.29 -9.36 -29.90
CA ARG A 57 0.50 -8.40 -29.12
C ARG A 57 1.41 -7.60 -28.21
N VAL A 58 1.35 -6.28 -28.35
CA VAL A 58 2.10 -5.35 -27.53
C VAL A 58 1.38 -5.11 -26.20
N HIS A 59 2.11 -5.26 -25.10
CA HIS A 59 1.64 -4.95 -23.75
C HIS A 59 2.67 -4.10 -23.01
N MET A 60 2.20 -3.28 -22.07
CA MET A 60 3.10 -2.54 -21.17
C MET A 60 3.57 -3.45 -20.05
N VAL A 61 4.89 -3.51 -19.89
CA VAL A 61 5.57 -4.24 -18.82
C VAL A 61 6.07 -3.23 -17.80
N ASP A 62 5.68 -3.41 -16.55
CA ASP A 62 6.23 -2.68 -15.42
C ASP A 62 7.44 -3.44 -14.86
N PRO A 63 8.68 -2.94 -15.03
CA PRO A 63 9.88 -3.66 -14.59
C PRO A 63 9.99 -3.77 -13.07
N LEU A 64 9.30 -2.90 -12.32
CA LEU A 64 9.32 -2.84 -10.86
C LEU A 64 8.08 -3.49 -10.23
N ALA A 65 7.16 -4.03 -11.03
CA ALA A 65 5.99 -4.74 -10.50
C ALA A 65 6.38 -6.07 -9.86
N ARG A 66 6.23 -6.17 -8.54
CA ARG A 66 6.48 -7.40 -7.76
C ARG A 66 5.39 -7.57 -6.71
N VAL A 67 5.18 -8.82 -6.28
CA VAL A 67 4.29 -9.18 -5.18
C VAL A 67 5.09 -9.99 -4.16
N PHE A 68 4.98 -9.63 -2.89
CA PHE A 68 5.67 -10.29 -1.78
C PHE A 68 4.65 -10.70 -0.72
N GLN A 69 4.80 -11.91 -0.16
CA GLN A 69 3.95 -12.40 0.94
C GLN A 69 4.83 -12.67 2.16
N GLY A 70 4.47 -12.11 3.32
CA GLY A 70 5.20 -12.34 4.56
C GLY A 70 5.12 -11.18 5.54
N PRO A 71 5.85 -11.26 6.67
CA PRO A 71 6.03 -10.12 7.56
C PRO A 71 6.92 -9.06 6.88
N LEU A 72 6.76 -7.78 7.26
CA LEU A 72 7.53 -6.68 6.66
C LEU A 72 9.04 -6.87 6.83
N GLU A 73 9.53 -7.44 7.93
CA GLU A 73 10.96 -7.67 8.19
C GLU A 73 11.61 -8.54 7.10
N LYS A 74 10.87 -9.52 6.59
CA LYS A 74 11.36 -10.42 5.55
C LYS A 74 11.62 -9.69 4.23
N HIS A 75 10.88 -8.61 3.98
CA HIS A 75 10.86 -7.93 2.68
C HIS A 75 11.38 -6.48 2.74
N ALA A 76 11.65 -5.94 3.93
CA ALA A 76 11.98 -4.52 4.11
C ALA A 76 13.15 -4.06 3.23
N THR A 77 14.22 -4.86 3.15
CA THR A 77 15.39 -4.55 2.31
C THR A 77 15.03 -4.47 0.82
N VAL A 78 14.36 -5.50 0.27
CA VAL A 78 14.00 -5.51 -1.15
C VAL A 78 12.95 -4.45 -1.50
N LEU A 79 12.03 -4.16 -0.58
CA LEU A 79 11.05 -3.08 -0.75
C LEU A 79 11.75 -1.71 -0.77
N ALA A 80 12.74 -1.48 0.09
CA ALA A 80 13.53 -0.25 0.08
C ALA A 80 14.35 -0.10 -1.21
N GLU A 81 14.97 -1.18 -1.69
CA GLU A 81 15.71 -1.20 -2.96
C GLU A 81 14.81 -0.89 -4.16
N LEU A 82 13.62 -1.48 -4.22
CA LEU A 82 12.64 -1.19 -5.29
C LEU A 82 12.11 0.24 -5.18
N ASN A 83 11.84 0.72 -3.96
CA ASN A 83 11.41 2.10 -3.74
C ASN A 83 12.48 3.08 -4.21
N TRP A 84 13.76 2.79 -3.97
CA TRP A 84 14.87 3.58 -4.49
C TRP A 84 14.96 3.57 -6.03
N GLN A 85 14.61 2.47 -6.67
CA GLN A 85 14.53 2.38 -8.13
C GLN A 85 13.34 3.14 -8.74
N GLY A 86 12.49 3.77 -7.90
CA GLY A 86 11.32 4.53 -8.34
C GLY A 86 10.00 3.77 -8.26
N ALA A 87 9.97 2.63 -7.57
CA ALA A 87 8.72 1.94 -7.30
C ALA A 87 7.92 2.65 -6.20
N GLY A 88 6.60 2.70 -6.32
CA GLY A 88 5.72 2.85 -5.19
C GLY A 88 5.63 1.54 -4.40
N VAL A 89 5.53 1.64 -3.07
CA VAL A 89 5.34 0.48 -2.19
C VAL A 89 3.94 0.52 -1.60
N PHE A 90 3.25 -0.60 -1.73
CA PHE A 90 1.86 -0.76 -1.34
C PHE A 90 1.66 -2.04 -0.54
N VAL A 91 0.57 -2.09 0.21
CA VAL A 91 0.15 -3.26 0.97
C VAL A 91 -1.33 -3.53 0.73
N MET A 92 -1.70 -4.80 0.55
CA MET A 92 -3.09 -5.23 0.54
C MET A 92 -3.61 -5.12 1.97
N ILE A 93 -4.62 -4.27 2.18
CA ILE A 93 -5.07 -3.96 3.54
C ILE A 93 -5.69 -5.19 4.18
N ASN A 94 -6.58 -5.88 3.47
CA ASN A 94 -7.24 -7.06 4.00
C ASN A 94 -6.34 -8.29 3.95
N GLU A 95 -6.60 -9.25 4.84
CA GLU A 95 -5.81 -10.47 4.92
C GLU A 95 -6.19 -11.42 3.79
N GLY A 96 -5.19 -11.92 3.08
CA GLY A 96 -5.35 -12.96 2.08
C GLY A 96 -4.67 -14.27 2.48
N ASP A 97 -5.13 -15.37 1.89
CA ASP A 97 -4.59 -16.72 2.09
C ASP A 97 -3.13 -16.89 1.61
N GLY A 98 -2.62 -15.96 0.79
CA GLY A 98 -1.28 -16.02 0.21
C GLY A 98 -1.11 -17.09 -0.87
N ILE A 99 -2.19 -17.74 -1.32
CA ILE A 99 -2.15 -18.85 -2.26
C ILE A 99 -2.30 -18.32 -3.70
N VAL A 100 -1.29 -18.57 -4.53
CA VAL A 100 -1.39 -18.30 -5.97
C VAL A 100 -2.20 -19.42 -6.61
N GLN A 101 -3.47 -19.14 -6.93
CA GLN A 101 -4.35 -20.12 -7.55
C GLN A 101 -3.90 -20.49 -8.98
N LYS A 102 -4.26 -21.70 -9.43
CA LYS A 102 -3.92 -22.18 -10.78
C LYS A 102 -4.42 -21.19 -11.84
N GLY A 103 -3.52 -20.81 -12.76
CA GLY A 103 -3.81 -19.85 -13.83
C GLY A 103 -3.82 -18.38 -13.40
N ARG A 104 -3.51 -18.07 -12.13
CA ARG A 104 -3.29 -16.70 -11.65
C ARG A 104 -1.80 -16.41 -11.55
N LYS A 105 -1.45 -15.14 -11.75
CA LYS A 105 -0.07 -14.63 -11.63
C LYS A 105 0.29 -14.21 -10.20
N THR A 106 -0.71 -14.06 -9.33
CA THR A 106 -0.57 -13.48 -7.97
C THR A 106 -1.65 -14.02 -7.04
N CYS A 107 -1.38 -13.99 -5.74
CA CYS A 107 -2.33 -14.25 -4.64
C CYS A 107 -3.11 -12.99 -4.21
N ARG A 108 -2.93 -11.86 -4.91
CA ARG A 108 -3.69 -10.63 -4.67
C ARG A 108 -4.94 -10.57 -5.55
N THR A 109 -5.99 -11.28 -5.14
CA THR A 109 -7.31 -11.21 -5.78
C THR A 109 -8.40 -11.19 -4.72
N ASN A 110 -9.60 -10.68 -5.02
CA ASN A 110 -10.71 -10.68 -4.04
C ASN A 110 -11.02 -12.10 -3.54
N GLY A 111 -10.89 -13.12 -4.40
CA GLY A 111 -11.11 -14.52 -4.02
C GLY A 111 -10.03 -15.13 -3.13
N ASN A 112 -8.93 -14.41 -2.88
CA ASN A 112 -7.91 -14.81 -1.90
C ASN A 112 -8.12 -14.16 -0.53
N VAL A 113 -9.01 -13.17 -0.41
CA VAL A 113 -9.22 -12.44 0.85
C VAL A 113 -10.05 -13.29 1.80
N ILE A 114 -9.52 -13.50 3.00
CA ILE A 114 -10.13 -14.36 4.03
C ILE A 114 -10.65 -13.56 5.23
N ARG A 115 -10.18 -12.31 5.41
CA ARG A 115 -10.60 -11.46 6.53
C ARG A 115 -10.40 -9.97 6.22
N VAL A 116 -11.40 -9.15 6.57
CA VAL A 116 -11.26 -7.69 6.57
C VAL A 116 -10.45 -7.25 7.78
N ARG A 117 -9.43 -6.41 7.57
CA ARG A 117 -8.67 -5.77 8.65
C ARG A 117 -9.24 -4.41 9.03
N ALA A 118 -9.71 -3.65 8.03
CA ALA A 118 -10.20 -2.30 8.21
C ALA A 118 -11.19 -1.94 7.11
N ASN A 119 -12.04 -0.95 7.37
CA ASN A 119 -12.63 -0.12 6.33
C ASN A 119 -11.77 1.14 6.15
N TRP A 120 -11.86 1.81 5.00
CA TRP A 120 -11.04 2.98 4.72
C TRP A 120 -11.67 3.94 3.71
N VAL A 121 -11.17 5.16 3.65
CA VAL A 121 -11.44 6.10 2.55
C VAL A 121 -10.15 6.55 1.91
N ASP A 122 -10.20 6.74 0.59
CA ASP A 122 -9.14 7.35 -0.22
C ASP A 122 -9.58 8.75 -0.65
N LEU A 123 -8.96 9.78 -0.09
CA LEU A 123 -9.32 11.19 -0.22
C LEU A 123 -8.30 11.88 -1.12
N ASP A 124 -8.30 11.48 -2.39
CA ASP A 124 -7.37 11.97 -3.41
C ASP A 124 -7.76 13.37 -3.92
N ALA A 125 -9.04 13.73 -3.80
CA ALA A 125 -9.64 14.99 -4.23
C ALA A 125 -10.60 15.58 -3.18
N ALA A 126 -10.54 15.09 -1.94
CA ALA A 126 -11.44 15.49 -0.86
C ALA A 126 -10.67 15.89 0.42
N PRO A 127 -11.22 16.82 1.23
CA PRO A 127 -10.62 17.24 2.49
C PRO A 127 -10.67 16.14 3.56
N ILE A 128 -9.71 16.14 4.48
CA ILE A 128 -9.63 15.18 5.60
C ILE A 128 -10.50 15.60 6.79
N GLU A 129 -10.82 16.89 6.89
CA GLU A 129 -11.50 17.51 8.03
C GLU A 129 -12.87 16.87 8.34
N PRO A 130 -13.75 16.60 7.36
CA PRO A 130 -15.03 15.94 7.64
C PRO A 130 -14.87 14.52 8.21
N VAL A 131 -13.81 13.81 7.81
CA VAL A 131 -13.52 12.46 8.27
C VAL A 131 -13.02 12.47 9.72
N LEU A 132 -12.19 13.45 10.09
CA LEU A 132 -11.71 13.60 11.47
C LEU A 132 -12.81 14.04 12.43
N ALA A 133 -13.79 14.80 11.93
CA ALA A 133 -14.94 15.27 12.70
C ALA A 133 -16.08 14.25 12.79
N ALA A 134 -15.97 13.09 12.14
CA ALA A 134 -16.99 12.05 12.17
C ALA A 134 -17.21 11.54 13.62
N PRO A 135 -18.45 11.12 13.97
CA PRO A 135 -18.74 10.57 15.31
C PRO A 135 -17.83 9.40 15.70
N ILE A 136 -17.44 8.61 14.70
CA ILE A 136 -16.41 7.58 14.83
C ILE A 136 -15.24 8.04 13.96
N ALA A 137 -14.25 8.70 14.59
CA ALA A 137 -13.05 9.13 13.90
C ALA A 137 -12.18 7.93 13.48
N PRO A 138 -11.45 8.02 12.35
CA PRO A 138 -10.52 6.97 11.94
C PRO A 138 -9.39 6.83 12.96
N LEU A 139 -8.96 5.59 13.21
CA LEU A 139 -7.86 5.33 14.13
C LEU A 139 -6.51 5.66 13.49
N ILE A 140 -6.40 5.43 12.17
CA ILE A 140 -5.19 5.65 11.39
C ILE A 140 -5.46 6.70 10.31
N VAL A 141 -4.53 7.64 10.14
CA VAL A 141 -4.54 8.61 9.03
C VAL A 141 -3.17 8.63 8.39
N VAL A 142 -3.14 8.43 7.08
CA VAL A 142 -1.95 8.47 6.24
C VAL A 142 -2.09 9.63 5.28
N GLU A 143 -1.07 10.48 5.20
CA GLU A 143 -0.94 11.42 4.08
C GLU A 143 -0.21 10.69 2.96
N SER A 144 -0.93 10.31 1.91
CA SER A 144 -0.38 9.50 0.82
C SER A 144 0.61 10.30 -0.03
N SER A 145 0.33 11.59 -0.19
CA SER A 145 1.17 12.66 -0.74
C SER A 145 0.58 14.02 -0.31
N PRO A 146 1.27 15.16 -0.51
CA PRO A 146 0.82 16.44 0.04
C PRO A 146 -0.65 16.77 -0.24
N GLY A 147 -1.46 16.89 0.82
CA GLY A 147 -2.89 17.20 0.73
C GLY A 147 -3.80 16.06 0.27
N LYS A 148 -3.28 14.83 0.13
CA LYS A 148 -4.03 13.62 -0.22
C LYS A 148 -3.94 12.61 0.92
N TRP A 149 -5.06 11.98 1.25
CA TRP A 149 -5.17 11.27 2.52
C TRP A 149 -5.81 9.90 2.36
N HIS A 150 -5.35 8.94 3.16
CA HIS A 150 -6.12 7.75 3.47
C HIS A 150 -6.49 7.77 4.95
N ALA A 151 -7.70 7.35 5.27
CA ALA A 151 -8.15 7.20 6.65
C ALA A 151 -8.73 5.81 6.86
N TYR A 152 -8.34 5.14 7.96
CA TYR A 152 -8.69 3.75 8.22
C TYR A 152 -9.39 3.59 9.56
N TRP A 153 -10.40 2.71 9.57
CA TRP A 153 -11.08 2.19 10.75
C TRP A 153 -10.79 0.69 10.83
N PRO A 154 -9.79 0.25 11.60
CA PRO A 154 -9.59 -1.16 11.92
C PRO A 154 -10.87 -1.72 12.54
N THR A 155 -11.47 -2.70 11.89
CA THR A 155 -12.77 -3.26 12.30
C THR A 155 -13.04 -4.57 11.58
N ALA A 156 -13.85 -5.41 12.21
CA ALA A 156 -14.40 -6.58 11.56
C ALA A 156 -15.53 -6.18 10.60
N CYS A 157 -15.53 -6.74 9.40
CA CYS A 157 -16.60 -6.60 8.42
C CYS A 157 -16.74 -7.92 7.65
N PRO A 158 -17.97 -8.44 7.46
CA PRO A 158 -18.21 -9.56 6.57
C PRO A 158 -17.74 -9.25 5.14
N LEU A 159 -17.10 -10.24 4.49
CA LEU A 159 -16.51 -10.06 3.15
C LEU A 159 -17.55 -9.62 2.11
N ASP A 160 -18.78 -10.13 2.21
CA ASP A 160 -19.90 -9.85 1.31
C ASP A 160 -20.54 -8.47 1.54
N GLN A 161 -20.28 -7.83 2.68
CA GLN A 161 -20.76 -6.48 2.99
C GLN A 161 -19.71 -5.40 2.71
N PHE A 162 -18.43 -5.79 2.64
CA PHE A 162 -17.30 -4.87 2.55
C PHE A 162 -17.46 -3.80 1.46
N GLU A 163 -17.77 -4.22 0.23
CA GLU A 163 -17.90 -3.29 -0.91
C GLU A 163 -19.00 -2.24 -0.68
N SER A 164 -20.14 -2.66 -0.12
CA SER A 164 -21.26 -1.76 0.18
C SER A 164 -20.91 -0.73 1.27
N VAL A 165 -20.16 -1.15 2.29
CA VAL A 165 -19.68 -0.27 3.37
C VAL A 165 -18.66 0.72 2.83
N GLN A 166 -17.69 0.25 2.03
CA GLN A 166 -16.69 1.10 1.40
C GLN A 166 -17.32 2.15 0.48
N LEU A 167 -18.30 1.76 -0.34
CA LEU A 167 -19.01 2.68 -1.22
C LEU A 167 -19.79 3.74 -0.42
N ALA A 168 -20.43 3.34 0.68
CA ALA A 168 -21.12 4.26 1.57
C ALA A 168 -20.14 5.27 2.21
N LEU A 169 -18.97 4.82 2.67
CA LEU A 169 -17.93 5.69 3.21
C LEU A 169 -17.38 6.66 2.14
N ALA A 170 -17.06 6.16 0.95
CA ALA A 170 -16.57 6.98 -0.16
C ALA A 170 -17.63 8.05 -0.55
N THR A 171 -18.89 7.66 -0.66
CA THR A 171 -19.99 8.58 -0.97
C THR A 171 -20.17 9.64 0.11
N HIS A 172 -20.13 9.23 1.38
CA HIS A 172 -20.36 10.14 2.50
C HIS A 172 -19.24 11.17 2.67
N PHE A 173 -17.98 10.76 2.49
CA PHE A 173 -16.82 11.61 2.70
C PHE A 173 -16.20 12.18 1.41
N GLY A 174 -16.76 11.88 0.24
CA GLY A 174 -16.22 12.30 -1.05
C GLY A 174 -14.94 11.57 -1.47
N GLY A 175 -14.72 10.37 -0.95
CA GLY A 175 -13.59 9.52 -1.33
C GLY A 175 -13.76 8.88 -2.71
N ASP A 176 -12.68 8.29 -3.24
CA ASP A 176 -12.70 7.60 -4.54
C ASP A 176 -13.59 6.34 -4.50
N PRO A 177 -14.71 6.30 -5.25
CA PRO A 177 -15.65 5.18 -5.24
C PRO A 177 -15.10 3.93 -5.95
N SER A 178 -13.94 4.00 -6.60
CA SER A 178 -13.28 2.86 -7.24
C SER A 178 -12.42 2.04 -6.26
N VAL A 179 -12.20 2.53 -5.03
CA VAL A 179 -11.32 1.94 -4.02
C VAL A 179 -12.12 1.10 -3.01
N VAL A 180 -12.91 0.16 -3.55
CA VAL A 180 -13.92 -0.61 -2.80
C VAL A 180 -13.71 -2.12 -2.81
N ASP A 181 -12.75 -2.64 -3.58
CA ASP A 181 -12.49 -4.08 -3.68
C ASP A 181 -11.73 -4.62 -2.47
N LEU A 182 -12.04 -5.87 -2.11
CA LEU A 182 -11.44 -6.57 -0.97
C LEU A 182 -9.91 -6.65 -1.04
N ALA A 183 -9.35 -6.90 -2.23
CA ALA A 183 -7.91 -7.07 -2.44
C ALA A 183 -7.18 -5.77 -2.84
N ARG A 184 -7.76 -4.63 -2.46
CA ARG A 184 -7.18 -3.32 -2.72
C ARG A 184 -5.85 -3.17 -1.99
N VAL A 185 -4.87 -2.67 -2.75
CA VAL A 185 -3.58 -2.22 -2.21
C VAL A 185 -3.59 -0.72 -2.02
N MET A 186 -3.07 -0.27 -0.88
CA MET A 186 -2.91 1.14 -0.53
C MET A 186 -1.43 1.44 -0.27
N ARG A 187 -1.02 2.71 -0.39
CA ARG A 187 0.35 3.14 -0.08
C ARG A 187 0.71 2.75 1.36
N LEU A 188 1.88 2.14 1.51
CA LEU A 188 2.43 1.82 2.83
C LEU A 188 3.19 3.05 3.36
N PRO A 189 2.77 3.70 4.47
CA PRO A 189 3.51 4.82 5.03
C PRO A 189 4.93 4.42 5.42
N GLY A 190 5.83 5.40 5.38
CA GLY A 190 7.27 5.22 5.59
C GLY A 190 8.06 5.03 4.29
N PHE A 191 7.41 4.68 3.18
CA PHE A 191 8.05 4.63 1.86
C PHE A 191 7.82 5.92 1.06
N PHE A 192 8.67 6.16 0.07
CA PHE A 192 8.55 7.32 -0.81
C PHE A 192 7.54 7.10 -1.93
N HIS A 193 6.73 8.12 -2.20
CA HIS A 193 5.94 8.28 -3.39
C HIS A 193 6.80 8.98 -4.46
N ASN A 194 7.21 8.22 -5.48
CA ASN A 194 8.23 8.57 -6.47
C ASN A 194 7.65 9.08 -7.80
N LYS A 195 6.37 9.46 -7.82
CA LYS A 195 5.69 9.88 -9.07
C LYS A 195 6.25 11.18 -9.65
N ASN A 196 6.79 12.06 -8.80
CA ASN A 196 7.38 13.33 -9.19
C ASN A 196 8.92 13.28 -9.07
N THR A 197 9.60 14.25 -9.67
CA THR A 197 11.07 14.36 -9.64
C THR A 197 11.65 14.50 -8.23
N THR A 198 10.90 15.14 -7.33
CA THR A 198 11.20 15.19 -5.90
C THR A 198 10.32 14.16 -5.18
N PRO A 199 10.88 13.05 -4.70
CA PRO A 199 10.13 12.08 -3.91
C PRO A 199 9.56 12.70 -2.64
N VAL A 200 8.35 12.30 -2.28
CA VAL A 200 7.70 12.70 -1.03
C VAL A 200 7.41 11.45 -0.21
N MET A 201 7.65 11.49 1.10
CA MET A 201 7.33 10.36 1.95
C MET A 201 5.81 10.24 2.11
N THR A 202 5.25 9.05 1.93
CA THR A 202 3.90 8.74 2.41
C THR A 202 3.96 8.67 3.93
N ARG A 203 3.25 9.57 4.63
CA ARG A 203 3.44 9.79 6.08
C ARG A 203 2.31 9.21 6.90
N LEU A 204 2.65 8.55 7.99
CA LEU A 204 1.71 8.18 9.04
C LEU A 204 1.48 9.41 9.93
N VAL A 205 0.35 10.08 9.76
CA VAL A 205 0.03 11.35 10.47
C VAL A 205 -0.72 11.09 11.76
N ARG A 206 -1.67 10.15 11.74
CA ARG A 206 -2.30 9.61 12.95
C ARG A 206 -1.94 8.14 13.04
N PRO A 207 -1.07 7.74 13.98
CA PRO A 207 -0.53 6.39 14.00
C PRO A 207 -1.52 5.33 14.51
N GLY A 208 -2.57 5.74 15.24
CA GLY A 208 -3.44 4.80 15.94
C GLY A 208 -2.79 4.21 17.19
N THR A 209 -3.54 3.41 17.95
CA THR A 209 -3.05 2.70 19.13
C THR A 209 -3.03 1.21 18.84
N GLU A 210 -1.97 0.51 19.25
CA GLU A 210 -1.88 -0.95 19.10
C GLU A 210 -2.88 -1.64 20.06
N GLY A 211 -3.47 -2.76 19.63
CA GLY A 211 -4.30 -3.62 20.50
C GLY A 211 -5.78 -3.24 20.60
N VAL A 212 -6.31 -2.43 19.70
CA VAL A 212 -7.75 -2.10 19.61
C VAL A 212 -8.43 -2.99 18.57
N LEU A 213 -8.53 -4.29 18.83
CA LEU A 213 -9.45 -5.20 18.13
C LEU A 213 -10.01 -6.22 19.13
#